data_AF-A0A953E1H1-F1
#
_entry.id   AF-A0A953E1H1-F1
#
_cell.length_a   1.000
_cell.length_b   1.000
_cell.length_c   1.000
_cell.angle_alpha   90.00
_cell.angle_beta   90.00
_cell.angle_gamma   90.00
#
_symmetry.space_group_name_H-M   'P 1'
#
loop_
_entity.id
_entity.type
_entity.pdbx_description
1 polymer ?
#
loop_
_entity_poly.entity_id
_entity_poly.type
_entity_poly.pdbx_seq_one_letter_code
_entity_poly.pdbx_strand_id
1 'polypeptide(L)'
;MMVALFDVRLLRIPVALHVRIAEHSAELLREMYLIAEHLREPDGAQGLPKRLVRLVEELTHRYAGFTQEQSRSLAEAMASGVAELDLHYRVPGAAGEAARHLDELFDEADVYCRQGRHLLTLATPEELVVYRHWYLGEFRRQIGGEAPLSWPDYAQAIRGSGVAS
;
A
#
# COMPACT_ATOMS: atom_id res chain seq x y z
N MET A 1 1.33 -25.31 14.16
CA MET A 1 0.52 -24.32 14.91
C MET A 1 -0.45 -23.69 13.92
N MET A 2 -1.76 -23.73 14.18
CA MET A 2 -2.75 -23.18 13.24
C MET A 2 -2.78 -21.66 13.42
N VAL A 3 -2.48 -20.90 12.36
CA VAL A 3 -2.50 -19.43 12.40
C VAL A 3 -3.96 -18.99 12.32
N ALA A 4 -4.42 -18.19 13.29
CA ALA A 4 -5.74 -17.59 13.25
C ALA A 4 -5.83 -16.60 12.07
N LEU A 5 -6.91 -16.71 11.29
CA LEU A 5 -7.16 -15.86 10.15
C LEU A 5 -8.29 -14.87 10.45
N PHE A 6 -8.17 -13.68 9.89
CA PHE A 6 -9.07 -12.56 10.03
C PHE A 6 -9.65 -12.20 8.67
N ASP A 7 -10.92 -11.84 8.67
CA ASP A 7 -11.62 -11.34 7.49
C ASP A 7 -11.38 -9.84 7.35
N VAL A 8 -10.86 -9.42 6.19
CA VAL A 8 -10.68 -8.01 5.82
C VAL A 8 -11.44 -7.75 4.54
N ARG A 9 -12.31 -6.75 4.54
CA ARG A 9 -13.15 -6.36 3.40
C ARG A 9 -12.77 -4.98 2.92
N LEU A 10 -12.27 -4.89 1.71
CA LEU A 10 -12.04 -3.61 1.03
C LEU A 10 -13.26 -3.31 0.18
N LEU A 11 -14.00 -2.27 0.54
CA LEU A 11 -15.30 -1.98 -0.06
C LEU A 11 -15.18 -0.80 -1.05
N ARG A 12 -15.76 -0.98 -2.22
CA ARG A 12 -15.89 0.01 -3.30
C ARG A 12 -14.55 0.58 -3.75
N ILE A 13 -13.58 -0.31 -4.00
CA ILE A 13 -12.29 0.03 -4.59
C ILE A 13 -12.51 0.64 -5.97
N PRO A 14 -12.13 1.90 -6.23
CA PRO A 14 -12.15 2.44 -7.59
C PRO A 14 -11.02 1.81 -8.39
N VAL A 15 -11.38 1.02 -9.40
CA VAL A 15 -10.41 0.20 -10.16
C VAL A 15 -9.36 1.10 -10.83
N ALA A 16 -9.78 2.20 -11.45
CA ALA A 16 -8.86 3.15 -12.08
C ALA A 16 -7.85 3.77 -11.08
N LEU A 17 -8.27 4.01 -9.84
CA LEU A 17 -7.40 4.55 -8.80
C LEU A 17 -6.42 3.49 -8.31
N HIS A 18 -6.89 2.25 -8.16
CA HIS A 18 -6.04 1.11 -7.80
C HIS A 18 -4.94 0.85 -8.83
N VAL A 19 -5.26 0.95 -10.12
CA VAL A 19 -4.27 0.82 -11.20
C VAL A 19 -3.20 1.90 -11.09
N ARG A 20 -3.60 3.15 -10.93
CA ARG A 20 -2.66 4.28 -10.83
C ARG A 20 -1.71 4.15 -9.63
N ILE A 21 -2.20 3.72 -8.45
CA ILE A 21 -1.30 3.49 -7.30
C ILE A 21 -0.38 2.30 -7.53
N ALA A 22 -0.85 1.23 -8.19
CA ALA A 22 -0.02 0.07 -8.48
C ALA A 22 1.12 0.43 -9.45
N GLU A 23 0.82 1.16 -10.52
CA GLU A 23 1.82 1.68 -11.48
C GLU A 23 2.83 2.58 -10.77
N HIS A 24 2.35 3.54 -9.99
CA HIS A 24 3.22 4.45 -9.25
C HIS A 24 4.11 3.72 -8.23
N SER A 25 3.56 2.73 -7.52
CA SER A 25 4.33 1.94 -6.56
C SER A 25 5.39 1.10 -7.26
N ALA A 26 5.09 0.55 -8.44
CA ALA A 26 6.06 -0.21 -9.24
C ALA A 26 7.21 0.67 -9.75
N GLU A 27 6.91 1.89 -10.21
CA GLU A 27 7.92 2.87 -10.61
C GLU A 27 8.81 3.27 -9.43
N LEU A 28 8.21 3.60 -8.29
CA LEU A 28 8.95 3.93 -7.07
C LEU A 28 9.87 2.78 -6.64
N LEU A 29 9.36 1.55 -6.60
CA LEU A 29 10.15 0.37 -6.20
C LEU A 29 11.30 0.11 -7.16
N ARG A 30 11.09 0.31 -8.47
CA ARG A 30 12.16 0.21 -9.46
C ARG A 30 13.27 1.22 -9.19
N GLU A 31 12.94 2.48 -8.92
CA GLU A 31 13.95 3.49 -8.62
C GLU A 31 14.67 3.21 -7.29
N MET A 32 13.93 2.77 -6.27
CA MET A 32 14.51 2.37 -4.98
C MET A 32 15.50 1.22 -5.13
N TYR A 33 15.17 0.23 -5.97
CA TYR A 33 16.09 -0.84 -6.31
C TYR A 33 17.37 -0.32 -6.97
N LEU A 34 17.24 0.56 -7.97
CA LEU A 34 18.41 1.16 -8.63
C LEU A 34 19.28 1.94 -7.65
N ILE A 35 18.68 2.75 -6.76
CA ILE A 35 19.44 3.50 -5.75
C ILE A 35 20.10 2.55 -4.74
N ALA A 36 19.40 1.52 -4.29
CA ALA A 36 19.94 0.53 -3.35
C ALA A 36 21.20 -0.16 -3.88
N GLU A 37 21.26 -0.45 -5.19
CA GLU A 37 22.44 -1.03 -5.86
C GLU A 37 23.61 -0.05 -5.99
N HIS A 38 23.33 1.25 -6.13
CA HIS A 38 24.37 2.29 -6.30
C HIS A 38 24.88 2.89 -4.98
N LEU A 39 24.14 2.74 -3.88
CA LEU A 39 24.54 3.21 -2.56
C LEU A 39 25.66 2.35 -1.97
N ARG A 40 26.90 2.85 -2.02
CA ARG A 40 27.99 2.39 -1.14
C ARG A 40 27.75 2.99 0.25
N GLU A 41 27.23 2.21 1.18
CA GLU A 41 26.96 2.69 2.55
C GLU A 41 28.25 2.80 3.37
N PRO A 42 28.54 3.96 3.98
CA PRO A 42 29.43 4.04 5.13
C PRO A 42 28.65 3.55 6.37
N ASP A 43 29.16 2.50 7.00
CA ASP A 43 28.82 1.94 8.33
C ASP A 43 27.34 1.82 8.75
N GLY A 44 26.83 0.59 8.73
CA GLY A 44 25.87 0.07 9.73
C GLY A 44 24.38 0.38 9.56
N ALA A 45 23.98 1.49 8.94
CA ALA A 45 22.56 1.82 8.73
C ALA A 45 22.13 1.52 7.28
N GLN A 46 21.19 0.57 7.12
CA GLN A 46 20.55 0.35 5.83
C GLN A 46 19.70 1.57 5.45
N GLY A 47 20.02 2.21 4.34
CA GLY A 47 19.24 3.32 3.79
C GLY A 47 17.82 2.90 3.45
N LEU A 48 16.91 3.88 3.46
CA LEU A 48 15.51 3.72 3.09
C LEU A 48 15.27 2.88 1.81
N PRO A 49 16.02 3.06 0.70
CA PRO A 49 15.83 2.24 -0.49
C PRO A 49 15.97 0.74 -0.23
N LYS A 50 16.98 0.31 0.54
CA LYS A 50 17.17 -1.11 0.90
C LYS A 50 16.08 -1.63 1.83
N ARG A 51 15.65 -0.80 2.80
CA ARG A 51 14.60 -1.17 3.76
C ARG A 51 13.27 -1.41 3.06
N LEU A 52 12.87 -0.52 2.16
CA LEU A 52 11.60 -0.61 1.43
C LEU A 52 11.58 -1.81 0.48
N VAL A 53 12.62 -1.99 -0.34
CA VAL A 53 12.74 -3.12 -1.29
C VAL A 53 12.63 -4.45 -0.54
N ARG A 54 13.43 -4.64 0.52
CA ARG A 54 13.41 -5.87 1.31
C ARG A 54 12.03 -6.13 1.94
N LEU A 55 11.37 -5.10 2.48
CA LEU A 55 10.06 -5.29 3.08
C LEU A 55 9.04 -5.73 2.03
N VAL A 56 9.00 -5.10 0.86
CA VAL A 56 8.07 -5.48 -0.20
C VAL A 56 8.31 -6.91 -0.69
N GLU A 57 9.57 -7.32 -0.87
CA GLU A 57 9.92 -8.71 -1.22
C GLU A 57 9.45 -9.71 -0.15
N GLU A 58 9.72 -9.41 1.13
CA GLU A 58 9.31 -10.23 2.26
C GLU A 58 7.79 -10.38 2.34
N LEU A 59 7.05 -9.28 2.19
CA LEU A 59 5.59 -9.27 2.25
C LEU A 59 4.97 -9.99 1.06
N THR A 60 5.50 -9.77 -0.15
CA THR A 60 5.05 -10.46 -1.37
C THR A 60 5.19 -11.97 -1.21
N HIS A 61 6.34 -12.44 -0.72
CA HIS A 61 6.57 -13.86 -0.52
C HIS A 61 5.71 -14.43 0.62
N ARG A 62 5.65 -13.74 1.77
CA ARG A 62 4.92 -14.20 2.96
C ARG A 62 3.42 -14.31 2.73
N TYR A 63 2.83 -13.38 1.98
CA TYR A 63 1.37 -13.28 1.85
C TYR A 63 0.82 -13.72 0.49
N ALA A 64 1.66 -14.20 -0.44
CA ALA A 64 1.23 -14.67 -1.76
C ALA A 64 0.05 -15.67 -1.72
N GLY A 65 0.06 -16.60 -0.76
CA GLY A 65 -1.00 -17.60 -0.60
C GLY A 65 -2.35 -17.05 -0.11
N PHE A 66 -2.38 -15.83 0.43
CA PHE A 66 -3.59 -15.20 0.96
C PHE A 66 -4.20 -14.13 0.03
N THR A 67 -3.47 -13.74 -1.03
CA THR A 67 -3.85 -12.62 -1.91
C THR A 67 -4.09 -13.04 -3.36
N GLN A 68 -3.81 -14.30 -3.73
CA GLN A 68 -3.85 -14.76 -5.12
C GLN A 68 -5.23 -14.58 -5.79
N GLU A 69 -6.31 -14.93 -5.09
CA GLU A 69 -7.67 -14.81 -5.61
C GLU A 69 -8.07 -13.35 -5.83
N GLN A 70 -7.67 -12.47 -4.91
CA GLN A 70 -7.96 -11.04 -4.95
C GLN A 70 -7.16 -10.36 -6.07
N SER A 71 -5.90 -10.75 -6.26
CA SER A 71 -5.08 -10.33 -7.41
C SER A 71 -5.72 -10.71 -8.74
N ARG A 72 -6.26 -11.94 -8.85
CA ARG A 72 -7.01 -12.36 -10.04
C ARG A 72 -8.28 -11.53 -10.25
N SER A 73 -9.05 -11.32 -9.19
CA SER A 73 -10.29 -10.53 -9.24
C SER A 73 -10.04 -9.08 -9.68
N LEU A 74 -8.95 -8.48 -9.19
CA LEU A 74 -8.49 -7.16 -9.64
C LEU A 74 -8.12 -7.15 -11.12
N ALA A 75 -7.33 -8.13 -11.58
CA ALA A 75 -6.94 -8.23 -12.99
C ALA A 75 -8.16 -8.40 -13.91
N GLU A 76 -9.15 -9.20 -13.50
CA GLU A 76 -10.42 -9.38 -14.23
C GLU A 76 -11.25 -8.09 -14.26
N ALA A 77 -11.35 -7.38 -13.14
CA ALA A 77 -12.06 -6.10 -13.04
C ALA A 77 -11.42 -5.03 -13.94
N MET A 78 -10.08 -4.97 -13.98
CA MET A 78 -9.32 -4.11 -14.89
C MET A 78 -9.59 -4.44 -16.35
N ALA A 79 -9.52 -5.72 -16.72
CA ALA A 79 -9.75 -6.17 -18.09
C ALA A 79 -11.20 -5.91 -18.56
N SER A 80 -12.16 -5.98 -17.62
CA SER A 80 -13.59 -5.83 -17.91
C SER A 80 -14.08 -4.37 -17.82
N GLY A 81 -13.21 -3.42 -17.46
CA GLY A 81 -13.57 -2.00 -17.34
C GLY A 81 -14.56 -1.71 -16.20
N VAL A 82 -14.57 -2.54 -15.16
CA VAL A 82 -15.42 -2.33 -13.98
C VAL A 82 -14.94 -1.08 -13.24
N ALA A 83 -15.88 -0.22 -12.82
CA ALA A 83 -15.54 1.03 -12.13
C ALA A 83 -15.15 0.81 -10.66
N GLU A 84 -15.90 -0.05 -9.96
CA GLU A 84 -15.73 -0.33 -8.53
C GLU A 84 -15.80 -1.83 -8.23
N LEU A 85 -15.04 -2.27 -7.24
CA LEU A 85 -14.91 -3.67 -6.84
C LEU A 85 -14.86 -3.79 -5.30
N ASP A 86 -15.48 -4.84 -4.76
CA ASP A 86 -15.30 -5.26 -3.37
C ASP A 86 -14.33 -6.45 -3.33
N LEU A 87 -13.35 -6.40 -2.42
CA LEU A 87 -12.44 -7.51 -2.16
C LEU A 87 -12.60 -8.02 -0.74
N HIS A 88 -12.51 -9.33 -0.59
CA HIS A 88 -12.51 -10.01 0.70
C HIS A 88 -11.23 -10.81 0.83
N TYR A 89 -10.44 -10.51 1.86
CA TYR A 89 -9.20 -11.19 2.22
C TYR A 89 -9.41 -12.00 3.49
N ARG A 90 -8.71 -13.14 3.56
CA ARG A 90 -8.59 -13.93 4.77
C ARG A 90 -7.12 -14.08 5.13
N VAL A 91 -6.64 -13.27 6.07
CA VAL A 91 -5.20 -13.09 6.34
C VAL A 91 -4.82 -13.38 7.79
N PRO A 92 -3.57 -13.76 8.08
CA PRO A 92 -3.05 -13.80 9.44
C PRO A 92 -3.15 -12.44 10.15
N GLY A 93 -3.32 -12.44 11.48
CA GLY A 93 -3.32 -11.18 12.26
C GLY A 93 -2.04 -10.35 12.09
N ALA A 94 -0.90 -10.99 11.80
CA ALA A 94 0.36 -10.30 11.49
C ALA A 94 0.29 -9.40 10.24
N ALA A 95 -0.72 -9.55 9.38
CA ALA A 95 -0.91 -8.70 8.21
C ALA A 95 -1.24 -7.25 8.61
N GLY A 96 -1.86 -7.00 9.76
CA GLY A 96 -2.17 -5.65 10.23
C GLY A 96 -0.92 -4.82 10.52
N GLU A 97 0.02 -5.39 11.28
CA GLU A 97 1.31 -4.74 11.55
C GLU A 97 2.18 -4.63 10.31
N ALA A 98 2.15 -5.64 9.42
CA ALA A 98 2.83 -5.58 8.15
C ALA A 98 2.32 -4.43 7.26
N ALA A 99 0.99 -4.25 7.18
CA ALA A 99 0.38 -3.16 6.42
C ALA A 99 0.77 -1.79 6.99
N ARG A 100 0.77 -1.64 8.33
CA ARG A 100 1.23 -0.42 9.00
C ARG A 100 2.69 -0.08 8.65
N HIS A 101 3.60 -1.05 8.78
CA HIS A 101 5.02 -0.83 8.49
C HIS A 101 5.26 -0.49 7.00
N LEU A 102 4.51 -1.12 6.10
CA LEU A 102 4.60 -0.80 4.68
C LEU A 102 4.13 0.62 4.38
N ASP A 103 3.03 1.06 4.98
CA ASP A 103 2.49 2.42 4.83
C ASP A 103 3.51 3.48 5.32
N GLU A 104 4.09 3.26 6.50
CA GLU A 104 5.13 4.15 7.08
C GLU A 104 6.37 4.27 6.19
N LEU A 105 6.83 3.16 5.58
CA LEU A 105 7.97 3.22 4.66
C LEU A 105 7.63 3.94 3.35
N PHE A 106 6.40 3.82 2.85
CA PHE A 106 5.99 4.59 1.68
C PHE A 106 5.89 6.09 1.99
N ASP A 107 5.45 6.47 3.19
CA ASP A 107 5.49 7.88 3.63
C ASP A 107 6.92 8.41 3.73
N GLU A 108 7.84 7.61 4.27
CA GLU A 108 9.27 7.93 4.32
C GLU A 108 9.83 8.10 2.89
N ALA A 109 9.44 7.22 1.96
CA ALA A 109 9.81 7.30 0.55
C ALA A 109 9.27 8.58 -0.11
N ASP A 110 8.03 8.96 0.15
CA ASP A 110 7.45 10.19 -0.36
C ASP A 110 8.18 11.45 0.14
N VAL A 111 8.59 11.46 1.41
CA VAL A 111 9.44 12.52 1.97
C VAL A 111 10.80 12.54 1.28
N TYR A 112 11.40 11.37 1.08
CA TYR A 112 12.69 11.23 0.38
C TYR A 112 12.62 11.76 -1.06
N CYS A 113 11.56 11.43 -1.81
CA CYS A 113 11.29 11.97 -3.16
C CYS A 113 11.19 13.51 -3.15
N ARG A 114 10.37 14.07 -2.23
CA ARG A 114 10.16 15.53 -2.13
C ARG A 114 11.43 16.31 -1.82
N GLN A 115 12.40 15.69 -1.13
CA GLN A 115 13.66 16.32 -0.78
C GLN A 115 14.68 16.36 -1.94
N GLY A 116 14.33 15.84 -3.13
CA GLY A 116 15.16 15.93 -4.34
C GLY A 116 16.46 15.14 -4.27
N ARG A 117 16.58 14.22 -3.31
CA ARG A 117 17.76 13.35 -3.16
C ARG A 117 17.59 12.13 -4.07
N HIS A 118 18.16 12.20 -5.27
CA HIS A 118 18.45 11.06 -6.16
C HIS A 118 17.31 10.43 -6.99
N LEU A 119 16.08 10.94 -6.99
CA LEU A 119 14.97 10.35 -7.75
C LEU A 119 14.50 11.22 -8.92
N LEU A 120 14.12 10.57 -10.02
CA LEU A 120 13.45 11.17 -11.16
C LEU A 120 11.93 10.98 -11.06
N THR A 121 11.45 10.03 -10.26
CA THR A 121 10.01 9.84 -9.97
C THR A 121 9.48 11.00 -9.13
N LEU A 122 8.42 11.62 -9.64
CA LEU A 122 7.65 12.67 -8.97
C LEU A 122 7.04 12.14 -7.67
N ALA A 123 6.96 12.98 -6.64
CA ALA A 123 6.28 12.64 -5.40
C ALA A 123 4.87 12.05 -5.66
N THR A 124 4.46 11.04 -4.88
CA THR A 124 3.13 10.42 -5.02
C THR A 124 2.04 11.50 -4.97
N PRO A 125 1.15 11.59 -5.99
CA PRO A 125 0.02 12.51 -5.95
C PRO A 125 -0.83 12.30 -4.69
N GLU A 126 -1.32 13.40 -4.09
CA GLU A 126 -2.06 13.37 -2.83
C GLU A 126 -3.24 12.37 -2.84
N GLU A 127 -4.00 12.31 -3.94
CA GLU A 127 -5.09 11.37 -4.12
C GLU A 127 -4.64 9.89 -3.96
N LEU A 128 -3.44 9.56 -4.49
CA LEU A 128 -2.88 8.22 -4.41
C LEU A 128 -2.35 7.92 -2.99
N VAL A 129 -1.80 8.91 -2.29
CA VAL A 129 -1.40 8.80 -0.88
C VAL A 129 -2.62 8.50 0.00
N VAL A 130 -3.70 9.29 -0.15
CA VAL A 130 -4.95 9.08 0.61
C VAL A 130 -5.53 7.69 0.34
N TYR A 131 -5.50 7.23 -0.91
CA TYR A 131 -5.92 5.88 -1.27
C TYR A 131 -5.06 4.80 -0.64
N ARG A 132 -3.73 4.93 -0.66
CA ARG A 132 -2.80 3.99 -0.05
C ARG A 132 -3.05 3.85 1.46
N HIS A 133 -3.20 4.97 2.16
CA HIS A 133 -3.50 4.99 3.59
C HIS A 133 -4.82 4.29 3.93
N TRP A 134 -5.86 4.51 3.14
CA TRP A 134 -7.11 3.77 3.30
C TRP A 134 -6.89 2.26 3.10
N TYR A 135 -6.28 1.89 1.97
CA TYR A 135 -6.12 0.49 1.58
C TYR A 135 -5.32 -0.32 2.62
N LEU A 136 -4.15 0.19 3.04
CA LEU A 136 -3.30 -0.47 4.05
C LEU A 136 -3.91 -0.32 5.45
N GLY A 137 -4.55 0.81 5.73
CA GLY A 137 -5.22 1.09 7.00
C GLY A 137 -6.38 0.13 7.30
N GLU A 138 -7.15 -0.28 6.29
CA GLU A 138 -8.27 -1.23 6.47
C GLU A 138 -7.81 -2.59 7.01
N PHE A 139 -6.63 -3.08 6.61
CA PHE A 139 -6.06 -4.29 7.20
C PHE A 139 -5.82 -4.12 8.70
N ARG A 140 -5.16 -3.02 9.10
CA ARG A 140 -4.87 -2.73 10.50
C ARG A 140 -6.17 -2.56 11.32
N ARG A 141 -7.13 -1.79 10.81
CA ARG A 141 -8.39 -1.47 11.49
C ARG A 141 -9.25 -2.71 11.68
N GLN A 142 -9.49 -3.48 10.61
CA GLN A 142 -10.40 -4.63 10.67
C GLN A 142 -9.79 -5.82 11.45
N ILE A 143 -8.47 -6.03 11.36
CA ILE A 143 -7.79 -7.01 12.23
C ILE A 143 -7.88 -6.59 13.70
N GLY A 144 -7.91 -5.29 13.99
CA GLY A 144 -8.18 -4.73 15.31
C GLY A 144 -9.64 -4.83 15.77
N GLY A 145 -10.54 -5.33 14.94
CA GLY A 145 -11.97 -5.52 15.25
C GLY A 145 -12.87 -4.36 14.84
N GLU A 146 -12.36 -3.36 14.12
CA GLU A 146 -13.19 -2.27 13.59
C GLU A 146 -14.02 -2.74 12.38
N ALA A 147 -15.17 -2.10 12.17
CA ALA A 147 -16.00 -2.34 10.98
C ALA A 147 -15.31 -1.81 9.70
N PRO A 148 -15.52 -2.48 8.55
CA PRO A 148 -14.98 -2.03 7.27
C PRO A 148 -15.51 -0.64 6.92
N LEU A 149 -14.63 0.22 6.42
CA LEU A 149 -14.96 1.55 5.92
C LEU A 149 -14.76 1.58 4.41
N SER A 150 -15.80 1.95 3.66
CA SER A 150 -15.69 2.03 2.20
C SER A 150 -14.78 3.17 1.77
N TRP A 151 -14.16 3.04 0.59
CA TRP A 151 -13.33 4.12 0.05
C TRP A 151 -14.09 5.46 -0.06
N PRO A 152 -15.34 5.52 -0.59
CA PRO A 152 -16.09 6.76 -0.65
C PRO A 152 -16.32 7.42 0.70
N ASP A 153 -16.62 6.65 1.75
CA ASP A 153 -16.86 7.17 3.09
C ASP A 153 -15.56 7.71 3.71
N TYR A 154 -14.45 6.98 3.53
CA TYR A 154 -13.12 7.44 3.96
C TYR A 154 -12.72 8.75 3.26
N ALA A 155 -12.84 8.79 1.92
CA ALA A 155 -12.52 9.96 1.13
C ALA A 155 -13.42 11.16 1.46
N GLN A 156 -14.67 10.94 1.86
CA GLN A 156 -15.54 12.00 2.37
C GLN A 156 -15.07 12.51 3.74
N ALA A 157 -14.71 11.61 4.66
CA ALA A 157 -14.27 11.97 6.01
C ALA A 157 -12.97 12.80 5.99
N ILE A 158 -12.01 12.44 5.15
CA ILE A 158 -10.75 13.20 5.00
C ILE A 158 -11.03 14.60 4.42
N ARG A 159 -11.90 14.71 3.40
CA ARG A 159 -12.30 16.01 2.84
C ARG A 159 -13.05 16.90 3.84
N GLY A 160 -13.91 16.30 4.66
CA GLY A 160 -14.66 17.01 5.71
C GLY A 160 -13.78 17.49 6.87
N SER A 161 -12.67 16.80 7.14
CA SER A 161 -11.69 17.18 8.18
C SER A 161 -10.82 18.37 7.76
N GLY A 162 -10.80 18.71 6.46
CA GLY A 162 -10.05 19.84 5.90
C GLY A 162 -10.77 21.20 5.93
N VAL A 163 -11.93 21.33 6.59
CA VAL A 163 -12.66 22.60 6.72
C VAL A 163 -12.82 23.00 8.19
N ALA A 164 -11.73 23.53 8.74
CA ALA A 164 -11.76 24.60 9.72
C ALA A 164 -10.54 25.47 9.42
N SER A 165 -10.74 26.46 8.54
CA SER A 165 -9.84 27.61 8.39
C SER A 165 -9.83 28.45 9.67
#